data_AF-A0A428FSR9-F1
#
_entry.id   AF-A0A428FSR9-F1
#
_cell.length_a   1.000
_cell.length_b   1.000
_cell.length_c   1.000
_cell.angle_alpha   90.00
_cell.angle_beta   90.00
_cell.angle_gamma   90.00
#
_symmetry.space_group_name_H-M   'P 1'
#
loop_
_entity.id
_entity.type
_entity.pdbx_description
1 polymer ?
#
loop_
_entity_poly.entity_id
_entity_poly.type
_entity_poly.pdbx_seq_one_letter_code
_entity_poly.pdbx_strand_id
1 'polypeptide(L)'
;MEKEEKQLFSYKRGFDQPIFVKELSDNFSLPFSVEMSTLLYFIFFTPIFFFLLMSVGFLEWGWCLVVGSALGWQLGKILTNNKIDGKTIVIYLRDYIFYFWHHGRYGKKYYINKGKRYVKIERIYRGNYE
;
A
#
# COMPACT_ATOMS: atom_id res chain seq x y z
N MET A 1 -31.70 -47.14 -7.20
CA MET A 1 -31.36 -45.84 -6.60
C MET A 1 -30.84 -44.97 -7.74
N GLU A 2 -31.67 -44.06 -8.24
CA GLU A 2 -31.24 -43.07 -9.24
C GLU A 2 -30.18 -42.16 -8.62
N LYS A 3 -29.07 -41.96 -9.34
CA LYS A 3 -28.04 -40.99 -8.95
C LYS A 3 -28.53 -39.62 -9.38
N GLU A 4 -28.78 -38.75 -8.41
CA GLU A 4 -29.04 -37.34 -8.67
C GLU A 4 -27.82 -36.71 -9.37
N GLU A 5 -28.01 -36.23 -10.60
CA GLU A 5 -26.97 -35.53 -11.35
C GLU A 5 -26.67 -34.18 -10.67
N LYS A 6 -25.43 -34.03 -10.19
CA LYS A 6 -24.93 -32.75 -9.66
C LYS A 6 -24.93 -31.71 -10.76
N GLN A 7 -25.75 -30.66 -10.59
CA GLN A 7 -25.72 -29.49 -11.45
C GLN A 7 -24.38 -28.76 -11.32
N LEU A 8 -23.48 -28.98 -12.28
CA LEU A 8 -22.22 -28.24 -12.40
C LEU A 8 -22.50 -26.92 -13.12
N PHE A 9 -22.53 -25.82 -12.36
CA PHE A 9 -22.58 -24.48 -12.92
C PHE A 9 -21.24 -24.15 -13.58
N SER A 10 -21.26 -23.92 -14.90
CA SER A 10 -20.09 -23.46 -15.64
C SER A 10 -19.87 -21.96 -15.42
N TYR A 11 -18.90 -21.62 -14.56
CA TYR A 11 -18.52 -20.24 -14.26
C TYR A 11 -17.81 -19.52 -15.43
N LYS A 12 -17.49 -20.23 -16.51
CA LYS A 12 -16.73 -19.70 -17.66
C LYS A 12 -17.46 -18.54 -18.34
N ARG A 13 -18.79 -18.61 -18.43
CA ARG A 13 -19.65 -17.57 -19.03
C ARG A 13 -19.60 -16.22 -18.30
N GLY A 14 -19.29 -16.20 -17.00
CA GLY A 14 -19.17 -14.95 -16.24
C GLY A 14 -17.85 -14.22 -16.47
N PHE A 15 -16.81 -14.96 -16.91
CA PHE A 15 -15.48 -14.41 -17.23
C PHE A 15 -15.29 -14.08 -18.71
N ASP A 16 -16.14 -14.62 -19.59
CA ASP A 16 -16.23 -14.23 -21.00
C ASP A 16 -16.94 -12.87 -21.14
N GLN A 17 -16.34 -11.82 -20.58
CA GLN A 17 -16.79 -10.44 -20.81
C GLN A 17 -16.65 -10.09 -22.30
N PRO A 18 -17.54 -9.24 -22.86
CA PRO A 18 -17.51 -8.90 -24.27
C PRO A 18 -16.16 -8.30 -24.67
N ILE A 19 -15.61 -8.79 -25.78
CA ILE A 19 -14.27 -8.47 -26.32
C ILE A 19 -14.02 -6.95 -26.38
N PHE A 20 -15.09 -6.18 -26.62
CA PHE A 20 -15.08 -4.72 -26.66
C PHE A 20 -14.53 -4.07 -25.37
N VAL A 21 -14.84 -4.62 -24.19
CA VAL A 21 -14.34 -4.11 -22.91
C VAL A 21 -12.85 -4.43 -22.76
N LYS A 22 -12.41 -5.56 -23.31
CA LYS A 22 -11.02 -6.02 -23.29
C LYS A 22 -10.13 -5.16 -24.20
N GLU A 23 -10.59 -4.85 -25.41
CA GLU A 23 -9.88 -3.96 -26.35
C GLU A 23 -9.79 -2.52 -25.84
N LEU A 24 -10.81 -2.01 -25.16
CA LEU A 24 -10.74 -0.71 -24.48
C LEU A 24 -9.68 -0.72 -23.37
N SER A 25 -9.63 -1.77 -22.55
CA SER A 25 -8.63 -1.91 -21.50
C SER A 25 -7.20 -2.02 -22.04
N ASP A 26 -7.00 -2.75 -23.14
CA ASP A 26 -5.67 -2.97 -23.72
C ASP A 26 -5.15 -1.74 -24.48
N ASN A 27 -6.04 -1.05 -25.23
CA ASN A 27 -5.70 0.17 -25.96
C ASN A 27 -5.56 1.41 -25.07
N PHE A 28 -6.14 1.41 -23.87
CA PHE A 28 -6.00 2.49 -22.88
C PHE A 28 -4.85 2.23 -21.89
N SER A 29 -3.80 1.52 -22.33
CA SER A 29 -2.53 1.48 -21.62
C SER A 29 -1.73 2.74 -21.95
N LEU A 30 -1.76 3.74 -21.05
CA LEU A 30 -1.03 5.00 -21.28
C LEU A 30 0.48 4.72 -21.48
N PRO A 31 1.11 5.25 -22.56
CA PRO A 31 2.53 5.03 -22.87
C PRO A 31 3.48 5.63 -21.81
N PHE A 32 2.95 6.52 -20.96
CA PHE A 32 3.55 6.91 -19.70
C PHE A 32 2.67 6.36 -18.58
N SER A 33 3.07 5.23 -17.99
CA SER A 33 2.46 4.76 -16.74
C SER A 33 3.01 5.62 -15.59
N VAL A 34 2.60 6.89 -15.54
CA VAL A 34 2.70 7.66 -14.30
C VAL A 34 1.58 7.11 -13.43
N GLU A 35 1.96 6.39 -12.37
CA GLU A 35 0.97 5.89 -11.43
C GLU A 35 0.16 7.07 -10.88
N MET A 36 -1.16 6.94 -10.80
CA MET A 36 -2.03 7.96 -10.22
C MET A 36 -1.57 8.37 -8.81
N SER A 37 -0.89 7.45 -8.10
CA SER A 37 -0.23 7.70 -6.82
C SER A 37 0.82 8.82 -6.89
N THR A 38 1.64 8.89 -7.96
CA THR A 38 2.66 9.93 -8.15
C THR A 38 2.02 11.31 -8.29
N LEU A 39 0.91 11.41 -9.03
CA LEU A 39 0.17 12.66 -9.18
C LEU A 39 -0.43 13.12 -7.85
N LEU A 40 -1.00 12.20 -7.07
CA LEU A 40 -1.52 12.51 -5.74
C LEU A 40 -0.43 13.01 -4.80
N TYR A 41 0.74 12.35 -4.79
CA TYR A 41 1.88 12.81 -3.99
C TYR A 41 2.40 14.17 -4.46
N PHE A 42 2.49 14.39 -5.76
CA PHE A 42 2.88 15.69 -6.31
C PHE A 42 1.95 16.81 -5.84
N ILE A 43 0.63 16.62 -5.96
CA ILE A 43 -0.37 17.61 -5.54
C ILE A 43 -0.32 17.84 -4.02
N PHE A 44 -0.03 16.80 -3.23
CA PHE A 44 0.06 16.91 -1.78
C PHE A 44 1.34 17.63 -1.31
N PHE A 45 2.51 17.29 -1.88
CA PHE A 45 3.79 17.82 -1.42
C PHE A 45 4.12 19.21 -1.98
N THR A 46 3.66 19.54 -3.19
CA THR A 46 3.91 20.86 -3.81
C THR A 46 3.49 22.04 -2.92
N PRO A 47 2.26 22.11 -2.36
CA PRO A 47 1.87 23.20 -1.48
C PRO A 47 2.69 23.21 -0.18
N ILE A 48 3.04 22.04 0.37
CA ILE A 48 3.85 21.93 1.59
C ILE A 48 5.23 22.57 1.37
N PHE A 49 5.92 22.22 0.28
CA PHE A 49 7.21 22.82 -0.07
C PHE A 49 7.08 24.30 -0.40
N PHE A 50 6.00 24.69 -1.08
CA PHE A 50 5.73 26.09 -1.38
C PHE A 50 5.63 26.94 -0.10
N PHE A 51 4.84 26.52 0.90
CA PHE A 51 4.73 27.23 2.18
C PHE A 51 6.04 27.22 2.97
N LEU A 52 6.76 26.10 2.94
CA LEU A 52 8.04 25.97 3.64
C LEU A 52 9.09 26.92 3.04
N LEU A 53 9.21 26.97 1.71
CA LEU A 53 10.11 27.90 1.01
C LEU A 53 9.71 29.36 1.25
N MET A 54 8.41 29.65 1.24
CA MET A 54 7.91 31.00 1.54
C MET A 54 8.24 31.43 2.97
N SER A 55 8.20 30.51 3.94
CA SER A 55 8.57 30.78 5.33
C SER A 55 10.04 31.13 5.51
N VAL A 56 10.92 30.68 4.61
CA VAL A 56 12.36 31.02 4.66
C VAL A 56 12.62 32.44 4.12
N GLY A 57 11.69 33.00 3.34
CA GLY A 57 11.76 34.38 2.84
C GLY A 57 12.89 34.65 1.84
N PHE A 58 13.56 33.61 1.34
CA PHE A 58 14.74 33.73 0.49
C PHE A 58 14.41 33.86 -1.02
N LEU A 59 13.21 33.46 -1.44
CA LEU A 59 12.80 33.44 -2.84
C LEU A 59 11.49 34.20 -3.09
N GLU A 60 11.40 34.80 -4.28
CA GLU A 60 10.15 35.38 -4.78
C GLU A 60 9.08 34.30 -4.98
N TRP A 61 7.82 34.72 -4.92
CA TRP A 61 6.65 33.84 -4.97
C TRP A 61 6.65 32.88 -6.16
N GLY A 62 7.03 33.36 -7.35
CA GLY A 62 7.09 32.53 -8.57
C GLY A 62 8.17 31.44 -8.47
N TRP A 63 9.35 31.76 -7.95
CA TRP A 63 10.41 30.79 -7.78
C TRP A 63 10.09 29.75 -6.69
N CYS A 64 9.39 30.14 -5.63
CA CYS A 64 8.89 29.20 -4.63
C CYS A 64 7.97 28.13 -5.24
N LEU A 65 7.12 28.51 -6.20
CA LEU A 65 6.26 27.54 -6.90
C LEU A 65 7.05 26.61 -7.84
N VAL A 66 8.01 27.15 -8.58
CA VAL A 66 8.85 26.34 -9.49
C VAL A 66 9.69 25.33 -8.70
N VAL A 67 10.38 25.79 -7.66
CA VAL A 67 11.21 24.92 -6.81
C VAL A 67 10.34 23.95 -6.02
N GLY A 68 9.21 24.41 -5.47
CA GLY A 68 8.28 23.57 -4.71
C GLY A 68 7.66 22.45 -5.56
N SER A 69 7.29 22.76 -6.80
CA SER A 69 6.77 21.74 -7.74
C SER A 69 7.87 20.77 -8.19
N ALA A 70 9.09 21.24 -8.49
CA ALA A 70 10.20 20.36 -8.80
C ALA A 70 10.51 19.37 -7.67
N LEU A 71 10.55 19.85 -6.41
CA LEU A 71 10.74 19.03 -5.23
C LEU A 71 9.57 18.05 -5.00
N GLY A 72 8.33 18.54 -5.13
CA GLY A 72 7.13 17.71 -5.03
C GLY A 72 7.11 16.58 -6.06
N TRP A 73 7.59 16.83 -7.28
CA TRP A 73 7.64 15.84 -8.35
C TRP A 73 8.71 14.78 -8.10
N GLN A 74 9.90 15.20 -7.68
CA GLN A 74 10.99 14.30 -7.31
C GLN A 74 10.57 13.38 -6.14
N LEU A 75 9.97 13.94 -5.09
CA LEU A 75 9.45 13.15 -3.97
C LEU A 75 8.30 12.23 -4.38
N GLY A 76 7.37 12.70 -5.21
CA GLY A 76 6.28 11.86 -5.72
C GLY A 76 6.81 10.63 -6.45
N LYS A 77 7.82 10.81 -7.31
CA LYS A 77 8.48 9.69 -8.00
C LYS A 77 9.19 8.74 -7.04
N ILE A 78 9.93 9.27 -6.07
CA ILE A 78 10.65 8.46 -5.08
C ILE A 78 9.66 7.63 -4.25
N LEU A 79 8.57 8.22 -3.77
CA LEU A 79 7.57 7.52 -2.96
C LEU A 79 6.82 6.46 -3.76
N THR A 80 6.54 6.71 -5.03
CA THR A 80 5.86 5.76 -5.91
C THR A 80 6.77 4.60 -6.31
N ASN A 81 8.00 4.88 -6.73
CA ASN A 81 8.93 3.86 -7.21
C ASN A 81 9.41 2.92 -6.11
N ASN A 82 9.51 3.42 -4.87
CA ASN A 82 9.82 2.57 -3.74
C ASN A 82 8.56 1.83 -3.29
N LYS A 83 8.37 0.62 -3.83
CA LYS A 83 7.39 -0.35 -3.34
C LYS A 83 8.10 -1.35 -2.46
N ILE A 84 7.68 -1.46 -1.19
CA ILE A 84 8.17 -2.47 -0.25
C ILE A 84 7.15 -3.61 -0.26
N ASP A 85 7.57 -4.82 -0.62
CA ASP A 85 6.69 -6.00 -0.75
C ASP A 85 5.45 -5.75 -1.63
N GLY A 86 5.60 -4.99 -2.72
CA GLY A 86 4.51 -4.65 -3.65
C GLY A 86 3.50 -3.64 -3.11
N LYS A 87 3.65 -3.15 -1.87
CA LYS A 87 2.85 -2.07 -1.29
C LYS A 87 3.60 -0.74 -1.37
N THR A 88 2.86 0.35 -1.55
CA THR A 88 3.42 1.71 -1.46
C THR A 88 3.93 1.99 -0.05
N ILE A 89 5.05 2.71 0.09
CA ILE A 89 5.64 3.06 1.40
C ILE A 89 4.61 3.62 2.37
N VAL A 90 3.70 4.49 1.92
CA VAL A 90 2.71 5.11 2.80
C VAL A 90 1.77 4.08 3.43
N ILE A 91 1.34 3.09 2.65
CA ILE A 91 0.48 2.00 3.14
C ILE A 91 1.27 1.12 4.10
N TYR A 92 2.51 0.78 3.73
CA TYR A 92 3.40 0.00 4.59
C TYR A 92 3.64 0.70 5.93
N LEU A 93 3.93 2.00 5.93
CA LEU A 93 4.19 2.78 7.13
C LEU A 93 2.95 2.90 8.00
N ARG A 94 1.77 3.10 7.40
CA ARG A 94 0.48 3.08 8.11
C ARG A 94 0.25 1.71 8.77
N ASP A 95 0.40 0.62 8.02
CA ASP A 95 0.24 -0.74 8.53
C ASP A 95 1.22 -1.00 9.69
N TYR A 96 2.47 -0.52 9.55
CA TYR A 96 3.50 -0.64 10.56
C TYR A 96 3.20 0.17 11.83
N ILE A 97 2.75 1.42 11.71
CA ILE A 97 2.35 2.26 12.86
C ILE A 97 1.16 1.61 13.57
N PHE A 98 0.16 1.14 12.81
CA PHE A 98 -0.99 0.47 13.38
C PHE A 98 -0.59 -0.82 14.10
N TYR A 99 0.29 -1.62 13.50
CA TYR A 99 0.90 -2.79 14.14
C TYR A 99 1.66 -2.39 15.41
N PHE A 100 2.48 -1.35 15.36
CA PHE A 100 3.29 -0.91 16.49
C PHE A 100 2.42 -0.43 17.66
N TRP A 101 1.35 0.34 17.41
CA TRP A 101 0.43 0.77 18.46
C TRP A 101 -0.45 -0.37 18.98
N HIS A 102 -0.96 -1.21 18.09
CA HIS A 102 -1.88 -2.28 18.46
C HIS A 102 -1.17 -3.50 19.06
N HIS A 103 0.09 -3.76 18.71
CA HIS A 103 0.86 -4.94 19.15
C HIS A 103 2.12 -4.62 19.93
N GLY A 104 2.74 -3.45 19.78
CA GLY A 104 3.93 -3.05 20.55
C GLY A 104 3.68 -3.05 22.06
N ARG A 105 2.45 -2.77 22.51
CA ARG A 105 2.05 -2.88 23.94
C ARG A 105 1.83 -4.32 24.43
N TYR A 106 1.65 -5.28 23.52
CA TYR A 106 1.35 -6.68 23.85
C TYR A 106 2.52 -7.65 23.60
N GLY A 107 3.62 -7.17 23.01
CA GLY A 107 4.78 -8.00 22.64
C GLY A 107 5.48 -8.72 23.81
N LYS A 108 5.26 -8.27 25.06
CA LYS A 108 5.77 -8.98 26.24
C LYS A 108 4.94 -10.23 26.59
N LYS A 109 3.63 -10.23 26.30
CA LYS A 109 2.70 -11.30 26.69
C LYS A 109 2.29 -12.23 25.55
N TYR A 110 2.35 -11.76 24.30
CA TYR A 110 1.84 -12.50 23.14
C TYR A 110 2.81 -12.47 21.95
N TYR A 111 2.90 -13.57 21.22
CA TYR A 111 3.55 -13.63 19.90
C TYR A 111 2.54 -14.06 18.83
N ILE A 112 2.74 -13.61 17.60
CA ILE A 112 1.85 -13.91 16.47
C ILE A 112 2.56 -14.91 15.55
N ASN A 113 1.92 -16.04 15.30
CA ASN A 113 2.40 -17.03 14.34
C ASN A 113 1.25 -17.36 13.37
N LYS A 114 1.50 -17.22 12.07
CA LYS A 114 0.50 -17.47 10.99
C LYS A 114 -0.87 -16.82 11.26
N GLY A 115 -0.87 -15.56 11.71
CA GLY A 115 -2.10 -14.80 11.96
C GLY A 115 -2.87 -15.15 13.24
N LYS A 116 -2.38 -16.09 14.06
CA LYS A 116 -2.99 -16.45 15.36
C LYS A 116 -2.16 -15.88 16.52
N ARG A 117 -2.84 -15.40 17.57
CA ARG A 117 -2.21 -14.86 18.79
C ARG A 117 -1.93 -16.02 19.76
N TYR A 118 -0.70 -16.12 20.24
CA TYR A 118 -0.25 -17.09 21.24
C TYR A 118 0.30 -16.38 22.46
N VAL A 119 0.00 -16.86 23.66
CA VAL A 119 0.63 -16.36 24.90
C VAL A 119 2.09 -16.82 24.92
N LYS A 120 3.01 -15.90 25.20
CA LYS A 120 4.43 -16.23 25.39
C LYS A 120 4.58 -16.90 26.76
N ILE A 121 4.73 -18.23 26.76
CA ILE A 121 4.92 -19.01 27.99
C ILE A 121 6.38 -18.83 28.43
N GLU A 122 6.63 -18.09 29.51
CA GLU A 122 7.98 -17.79 30.02
C GLU A 122 8.62 -18.96 30.80
N ARG A 123 7.88 -20.03 31.12
CA ARG A 123 8.43 -21.21 31.78
C ARG A 123 7.90 -22.50 31.17
N ILE A 124 8.78 -23.23 30.50
CA ILE A 124 8.61 -24.67 30.28
C ILE A 124 8.95 -25.31 31.62
N TYR A 125 7.95 -25.80 32.36
CA TYR A 125 8.22 -26.79 33.40
C TYR A 125 8.78 -28.01 32.67
N ARG A 126 10.07 -28.26 32.85
CA ARG A 126 10.72 -29.50 32.45
C ARG A 126 10.04 -30.59 33.28
N GLY A 127 9.05 -31.25 32.69
CA GLY A 127 8.48 -32.46 33.28
C GLY A 127 9.62 -33.44 33.42
N ASN A 128 10.00 -33.71 34.67
CA ASN A 128 10.85 -34.85 35.00
C ASN A 128 10.03 -36.08 34.61
N TYR A 129 10.44 -36.75 33.54
CA TYR A 129 10.05 -38.14 33.33
C TYR A 129 10.88 -38.95 34.32
N GLU A 130 10.16 -39.61 35.24
CA GLU A 130 10.67 -40.57 36.22
C GLU A 130 11.52 -41.67 35.57
#